data_AF-A0A4V0ZGW7-F1
#
_entry.id   AF-A0A4V0ZGW7-F1
#
_cell.length_a   1.000
_cell.length_b   1.000
_cell.length_c   1.000
_cell.angle_alpha   90.00
_cell.angle_beta   90.00
_cell.angle_gamma   90.00
#
_symmetry.space_group_name_H-M   'P 1'
#
loop_
_entity.id
_entity.type
_entity.pdbx_description
1 polymer ?
#
loop_
_entity_poly.entity_id
_entity_poly.type
_entity_poly.pdbx_seq_one_letter_code
_entity_poly.pdbx_strand_id
1 'polypeptide(L)'
;MNMIRWILPVFAVISARAAIIDFDAVYGSASGWTLAQHLSAAVDSASPGDIIQFNSAYYDFQGQGPSVDKAVTLRGIVPDSFDGSSVGATNVTTVFDHLKHFNVYSSNFTLQHLELREDASTTYAFNRFKRTVPEDEDPHQFYTNIVV
;
A
#
# COMPACT_ATOMS: atom_id res chain seq x y z
N MET A 1 20.60 -56.62 5.96
CA MET A 1 20.85 -55.28 6.54
C MET A 1 20.03 -54.29 5.72
N ASN A 2 18.84 -53.91 6.20
CA ASN A 2 17.92 -53.04 5.46
C ASN A 2 18.24 -51.58 5.78
N MET A 3 18.66 -50.81 4.76
CA MET A 3 18.87 -49.37 4.87
C MET A 3 17.54 -48.64 4.69
N ILE A 4 17.10 -47.93 5.74
CA ILE A 4 15.99 -46.98 5.70
C ILE A 4 16.50 -45.68 5.07
N ARG A 5 15.98 -45.33 3.89
CA ARG A 5 16.22 -44.05 3.22
C ARG A 5 15.21 -43.02 3.74
N TRP A 6 15.69 -42.05 4.50
CA TRP A 6 14.92 -40.87 4.90
C TRP A 6 14.83 -39.91 3.71
N ILE A 7 13.61 -39.66 3.21
CA ILE A 7 13.36 -38.62 2.20
C ILE A 7 13.06 -37.34 2.97
N LEU A 8 13.98 -36.38 2.94
CA LEU A 8 13.72 -35.02 3.43
C LEU A 8 12.80 -34.30 2.43
N PRO A 9 11.71 -33.67 2.88
CA PRO A 9 10.89 -32.84 1.99
C PRO A 9 11.71 -31.62 1.57
N VAL A 10 11.96 -31.52 0.27
CA VAL A 10 12.47 -30.30 -0.35
C VAL A 10 11.34 -29.27 -0.32
N PHE A 11 11.41 -28.33 0.61
CA PHE A 11 10.56 -27.13 0.55
C PHE A 11 11.01 -26.30 -0.65
N ALA A 12 10.25 -26.40 -1.74
CA ALA A 12 10.40 -25.48 -2.86
C ALA A 12 9.98 -24.08 -2.37
N VAL A 13 10.95 -23.19 -2.19
CA VAL A 13 10.69 -21.76 -2.02
C VAL A 13 10.22 -21.24 -3.38
N ILE A 14 8.91 -21.22 -3.59
CA ILE A 14 8.32 -20.53 -4.73
C ILE A 14 8.56 -19.04 -4.48
N SER A 15 9.52 -18.46 -5.20
CA SER A 15 9.71 -17.03 -5.24
C SER A 15 8.50 -16.43 -5.96
N ALA A 16 7.49 -16.04 -5.20
CA ALA A 16 6.37 -15.28 -5.72
C ALA A 16 6.92 -13.91 -6.13
N ARG A 17 6.91 -13.62 -7.44
CA ARG A 17 7.12 -12.26 -7.91
C ARG A 17 5.90 -11.43 -7.53
N ALA A 18 6.13 -10.28 -6.90
CA ALA A 18 5.10 -9.28 -6.67
C ALA A 18 4.37 -8.96 -7.98
N ALA A 19 3.05 -9.12 -8.00
CA ALA A 19 2.23 -8.73 -9.12
C ALA A 19 1.94 -7.21 -9.07
N ILE A 20 1.73 -6.62 -10.24
CA ILE A 20 1.21 -5.25 -10.35
C ILE A 20 -0.28 -5.36 -10.70
N ILE A 21 -1.12 -4.83 -9.82
CA ILE A 21 -2.57 -4.75 -9.98
C ILE A 21 -2.89 -3.33 -10.47
N ASP A 22 -3.41 -3.20 -11.69
CA ASP A 22 -3.92 -1.93 -12.20
C ASP A 22 -5.26 -1.60 -11.54
N PHE A 23 -5.25 -0.65 -10.60
CA PHE A 23 -6.41 -0.30 -9.80
C PHE A 23 -7.55 0.24 -10.69
N ASP A 24 -7.24 1.11 -11.65
CA ASP A 24 -8.24 1.78 -12.46
C ASP A 24 -8.91 0.79 -13.43
N ALA A 25 -8.12 -0.13 -14.00
CA ALA A 25 -8.65 -1.16 -14.89
C ALA A 25 -9.57 -2.15 -14.17
N VAL A 26 -9.25 -2.53 -12.92
CA VAL A 26 -9.99 -3.54 -12.18
C VAL A 26 -11.17 -2.95 -11.38
N TYR A 27 -10.98 -1.77 -10.78
CA TYR A 27 -11.91 -1.19 -9.80
C TYR A 27 -12.52 0.15 -10.26
N GLY A 28 -12.00 0.79 -11.32
CA GLY A 28 -12.42 2.14 -11.73
C GLY A 28 -13.82 2.25 -12.37
N SER A 29 -14.50 1.14 -12.67
CA SER A 29 -15.79 1.12 -13.39
C SER A 29 -16.98 0.61 -12.57
N ALA A 30 -16.76 0.14 -11.34
CA ALA A 30 -17.82 -0.45 -10.53
C ALA A 30 -18.70 0.63 -9.88
N SER A 31 -19.92 0.78 -10.43
CA SER A 31 -20.91 1.75 -9.98
C SER A 31 -21.46 1.43 -8.59
N GLY A 32 -21.66 2.47 -7.76
CA GLY A 32 -22.32 2.36 -6.46
C GLY A 32 -21.39 2.05 -5.28
N TRP A 33 -20.09 1.91 -5.52
CA TRP A 33 -19.07 1.76 -4.49
C TRP A 33 -18.27 3.05 -4.35
N THR A 34 -17.90 3.39 -3.12
CA THR A 34 -16.99 4.50 -2.86
C THR A 34 -15.55 4.09 -3.17
N LEU A 35 -14.68 5.07 -3.39
CA LEU A 35 -13.27 4.80 -3.63
C LEU A 35 -12.61 4.06 -2.45
N ALA A 36 -13.00 4.37 -1.22
CA ALA A 36 -12.51 3.65 -0.04
C ALA A 36 -12.90 2.15 -0.08
N GLN A 37 -14.11 1.82 -0.54
CA GLN A 37 -14.54 0.43 -0.71
C GLN A 37 -13.76 -0.28 -1.83
N HIS A 38 -13.50 0.41 -2.94
CA HIS A 38 -12.65 -0.11 -4.01
C HIS A 38 -11.23 -0.39 -3.53
N LEU A 39 -10.65 0.51 -2.74
CA LEU A 39 -9.33 0.30 -2.14
C LEU A 39 -9.32 -0.90 -1.19
N SER A 40 -10.32 -1.04 -0.32
CA SER A 40 -10.43 -2.22 0.55
C SER A 40 -10.53 -3.51 -0.27
N ALA A 41 -11.35 -3.54 -1.32
CA ALA A 41 -11.45 -4.71 -2.19
C ALA A 41 -10.14 -5.03 -2.93
N ALA A 42 -9.42 -4.00 -3.39
CA ALA A 42 -8.11 -4.16 -4.00
C ALA A 42 -7.11 -4.78 -3.02
N VAL A 43 -7.04 -4.27 -1.79
CA VAL A 43 -6.21 -4.81 -0.71
C VAL A 43 -6.63 -6.25 -0.38
N ASP A 44 -7.92 -6.54 -0.27
CA ASP A 44 -8.45 -7.89 0.01
C ASP A 44 -8.14 -8.90 -1.09
N SER A 45 -8.06 -8.47 -2.35
CA SER A 45 -7.69 -9.32 -3.48
C SER A 45 -6.18 -9.54 -3.61
N ALA A 46 -5.36 -8.61 -3.13
CA ALA A 46 -3.92 -8.62 -3.29
C ALA A 46 -3.25 -9.67 -2.39
N SER A 47 -2.17 -10.28 -2.91
CA SER A 47 -1.25 -11.10 -2.12
C SER A 47 -0.23 -10.23 -1.39
N PRO A 48 0.32 -10.68 -0.25
CA PRO A 48 1.43 -9.99 0.39
C PRO A 48 2.60 -9.78 -0.59
N GLY A 49 3.10 -8.55 -0.66
CA GLY A 49 4.16 -8.11 -1.57
C GLY A 49 3.66 -7.49 -2.88
N ASP A 50 2.38 -7.63 -3.23
CA ASP A 50 1.84 -7.06 -4.46
C ASP A 50 1.82 -5.53 -4.46
N ILE A 51 1.81 -4.97 -5.66
CA ILE A 51 1.74 -3.53 -5.92
C ILE A 51 0.36 -3.20 -6.49
N ILE A 52 -0.39 -2.36 -5.79
CA ILE A 52 -1.63 -1.76 -6.29
C ILE A 52 -1.27 -0.42 -6.93
N GLN A 53 -1.40 -0.33 -8.25
CA GLN A 53 -1.01 0.82 -9.04
C GLN A 53 -2.20 1.70 -9.42
N PHE A 54 -2.09 2.98 -9.11
CA PHE A 54 -3.05 4.04 -9.41
C PHE A 54 -2.55 4.82 -10.63
N ASN A 55 -3.32 4.83 -11.71
CA ASN A 55 -2.92 5.40 -13.01
C ASN A 55 -3.60 6.75 -13.31
N SER A 56 -4.41 7.25 -12.39
CA SER A 56 -5.05 8.56 -12.49
C SER A 56 -4.30 9.60 -11.65
N ALA A 57 -4.44 10.87 -12.01
CA ALA A 57 -3.83 11.97 -11.25
C ALA A 57 -4.58 12.25 -9.93
N TYR A 58 -5.87 11.91 -9.87
CA TYR A 58 -6.73 12.35 -8.80
C TYR A 58 -7.72 11.27 -8.36
N TYR A 59 -7.86 11.13 -7.05
CA TYR A 59 -8.69 10.13 -6.39
C TYR A 59 -9.42 10.78 -5.21
N ASP A 60 -10.71 11.07 -5.40
CA ASP A 60 -11.56 11.70 -4.38
C ASP A 60 -12.11 10.64 -3.41
N PHE A 61 -11.67 10.71 -2.15
CA PHE A 61 -12.17 9.84 -1.09
C PHE A 61 -13.45 10.36 -0.44
N GLN A 62 -13.97 11.54 -0.82
CA GLN A 62 -15.29 12.04 -0.39
C GLN A 62 -15.47 12.05 1.14
N GLY A 63 -14.43 12.44 1.88
CA GLY A 63 -14.42 12.45 3.35
C GLY A 63 -14.46 11.04 3.96
N GLN A 64 -14.12 10.00 3.19
CA GLN A 64 -13.96 8.63 3.69
C GLN A 64 -12.52 8.38 4.13
N GLY A 65 -12.35 7.42 5.05
CA GLY A 65 -11.04 7.02 5.54
C GLY A 65 -10.77 5.55 5.24
N PRO A 66 -9.92 5.22 4.26
CA PRO A 66 -9.57 3.83 3.99
C PRO A 66 -8.63 3.28 5.07
N SER A 67 -8.58 1.95 5.14
CA SER A 67 -7.67 1.21 6.01
C SER A 67 -6.97 0.12 5.21
N VAL A 68 -5.68 -0.08 5.48
CA VAL A 68 -4.86 -1.12 4.83
C VAL A 68 -4.22 -1.99 5.90
N ASP A 69 -4.52 -3.29 5.88
CA ASP A 69 -4.04 -4.27 6.87
C ASP A 69 -3.09 -5.33 6.27
N LYS A 70 -2.93 -5.36 4.94
CA LYS A 70 -1.99 -6.25 4.26
C LYS A 70 -0.66 -5.58 3.93
N ALA A 71 0.37 -6.43 3.83
CA ALA A 71 1.71 -6.05 3.39
C ALA A 71 1.70 -5.83 1.87
N VAL A 72 1.23 -4.69 1.40
CA VAL A 72 1.15 -4.33 -0.02
C VAL A 72 1.82 -2.98 -0.26
N THR A 73 2.15 -2.70 -1.52
CA THR A 73 2.58 -1.38 -1.96
C THR A 73 1.42 -0.65 -2.63
N LEU A 74 1.07 0.55 -2.18
CA LEU A 74 0.23 1.47 -2.95
C LEU A 74 1.15 2.41 -3.74
N ARG A 75 0.98 2.46 -5.06
CA ARG A 75 1.84 3.22 -5.95
C ARG A 75 1.05 4.10 -6.91
N GLY A 76 1.31 5.40 -6.90
CA GLY A 76 0.80 6.33 -7.90
C GLY A 76 1.58 6.28 -9.22
N ILE A 77 1.32 7.24 -10.10
CA ILE A 77 2.03 7.35 -11.38
C ILE A 77 3.52 7.54 -11.12
N VAL A 78 4.35 6.67 -11.70
CA VAL A 78 5.80 6.79 -11.64
C VAL A 78 6.24 7.90 -12.59
N PRO A 79 6.95 8.94 -12.13
CA PRO A 79 7.39 10.02 -13.00
C PRO A 79 8.46 9.54 -13.99
N ASP A 80 8.42 10.07 -15.21
CA ASP A 80 9.37 9.73 -16.29
C ASP A 80 10.82 10.13 -15.99
N SER A 81 11.01 11.05 -15.05
CA SER A 81 12.31 11.55 -14.64
C SER A 81 12.43 11.67 -13.12
N PHE A 82 13.59 11.22 -12.63
CA PHE A 82 14.01 11.41 -11.25
C PHE A 82 14.93 12.62 -11.17
N ASP A 83 14.52 13.65 -10.43
CA ASP A 83 15.40 14.76 -10.08
C ASP A 83 16.14 14.46 -8.77
N GLY A 84 17.36 13.93 -8.90
CA GLY A 84 18.22 13.60 -7.76
C GLY A 84 18.78 14.82 -7.01
N SER A 85 18.53 16.05 -7.48
CA SER A 85 18.88 17.27 -6.76
C SER A 85 17.82 17.70 -5.74
N SER A 86 16.61 17.15 -5.86
CA SER A 86 15.52 17.44 -4.96
C SER A 86 15.47 16.44 -3.79
N VAL A 87 15.34 16.97 -2.57
CA VAL A 87 15.18 16.16 -1.34
C VAL A 87 13.72 16.19 -0.92
N GLY A 88 13.11 15.02 -0.79
CA GLY A 88 11.69 14.85 -0.40
C GLY A 88 10.81 14.31 -1.52
N ALA A 89 9.49 14.46 -1.38
CA ALA A 89 8.52 14.01 -2.38
C ALA A 89 8.52 14.97 -3.58
N THR A 90 9.13 14.57 -4.70
CA THR A 90 9.13 15.33 -5.95
C THR A 90 8.47 14.57 -7.08
N ASN A 91 7.89 15.33 -8.01
CA ASN A 91 7.18 14.80 -9.18
C ASN A 91 6.06 13.79 -8.84
N VAL A 92 5.46 13.93 -7.65
CA VAL A 92 4.26 13.17 -7.27
C VAL A 92 3.07 13.77 -8.02
N THR A 93 2.45 12.98 -8.88
CA THR A 93 1.35 13.42 -9.74
C THR A 93 0.01 12.78 -9.37
N THR A 94 0.03 11.72 -8.58
CA THR A 94 -1.19 11.08 -8.08
C THR A 94 -1.51 11.55 -6.67
N VAL A 95 -2.73 12.04 -6.49
CA VAL A 95 -3.23 12.58 -5.23
C VAL A 95 -4.44 11.78 -4.75
N PHE A 96 -4.40 11.34 -3.50
CA PHE A 96 -5.56 10.91 -2.74
C PHE A 96 -6.10 12.12 -1.99
N ASP A 97 -7.26 12.61 -2.38
CA ASP A 97 -7.83 13.86 -1.89
C ASP A 97 -9.12 13.63 -1.09
N HIS A 98 -9.49 14.63 -0.28
CA HIS A 98 -10.61 14.56 0.66
C HIS A 98 -10.59 13.29 1.53
N LEU A 99 -9.41 12.87 1.97
CA LEU A 99 -9.28 11.79 2.93
C LEU A 99 -9.71 12.30 4.31
N LYS A 100 -10.56 11.56 5.02
CA LYS A 100 -10.85 11.86 6.43
C LYS A 100 -9.76 11.32 7.37
N HIS A 101 -9.17 10.19 6.99
CA HIS A 101 -7.98 9.64 7.63
C HIS A 101 -7.40 8.55 6.74
N PHE A 102 -6.12 8.24 6.90
CA PHE A 102 -5.50 7.07 6.30
C PHE A 102 -4.94 6.14 7.39
N ASN A 103 -5.51 4.94 7.53
CA ASN A 103 -5.08 3.98 8.54
C ASN A 103 -4.25 2.85 7.93
N VAL A 104 -3.10 2.56 8.55
CA VAL A 104 -2.26 1.42 8.18
C VAL A 104 -2.08 0.51 9.39
N TYR A 105 -2.44 -0.76 9.22
CA TYR A 105 -2.37 -1.84 10.21
C TYR A 105 -1.40 -2.97 9.82
N SER A 106 -0.48 -2.72 8.88
CA SER A 106 0.50 -3.69 8.41
C SER A 106 1.94 -3.28 8.75
N SER A 107 2.81 -4.25 9.01
CA SER A 107 4.24 -4.02 9.28
C SER A 107 5.08 -3.80 8.02
N ASN A 108 4.61 -4.27 6.85
CA ASN A 108 5.33 -4.23 5.58
C ASN A 108 4.50 -3.55 4.49
N PHE A 109 3.87 -2.43 4.84
CA PHE A 109 3.17 -1.55 3.91
C PHE A 109 4.15 -0.55 3.28
N THR A 110 3.96 -0.21 2.01
CA THR A 110 4.75 0.82 1.34
C THR A 110 3.83 1.77 0.57
N LEU A 111 4.11 3.07 0.65
CA LEU A 111 3.46 4.12 -0.13
C LEU A 111 4.49 4.72 -1.09
N GLN A 112 4.18 4.80 -2.38
CA GLN A 112 5.07 5.33 -3.42
C GLN A 112 4.33 6.28 -4.36
N HIS A 113 4.97 7.41 -4.70
CA HIS A 113 4.46 8.36 -5.69
C HIS A 113 2.99 8.78 -5.45
N LEU A 114 2.61 8.91 -4.18
CA LEU A 114 1.26 9.28 -3.76
C LEU A 114 1.33 10.45 -2.79
N GLU A 115 0.52 11.46 -3.06
CA GLU A 115 0.25 12.56 -2.14
C GLU A 115 -1.06 12.28 -1.41
N LEU A 116 -1.08 12.45 -0.10
CA LEU A 116 -2.29 12.31 0.73
C LEU A 116 -2.75 13.70 1.16
N ARG A 117 -3.98 14.09 0.81
CA ARG A 117 -4.59 15.36 1.19
C ARG A 117 -5.83 15.15 2.03
N GLU A 118 -5.92 15.95 3.08
CA GLU A 118 -7.03 15.89 4.01
C GLU A 118 -8.28 16.56 3.48
N ASP A 119 -9.43 16.03 3.88
CA ASP A 119 -10.67 16.77 3.77
C ASP A 119 -10.63 17.99 4.71
N ALA A 120 -10.92 19.17 4.17
CA ALA A 120 -10.82 20.45 4.89
C ALA A 120 -11.76 20.56 6.10
N SER A 121 -12.71 19.64 6.26
CA SER A 121 -13.59 19.57 7.43
C SER A 121 -13.01 18.78 8.62
N THR A 122 -11.86 18.13 8.44
CA THR A 122 -11.28 17.23 9.45
C THR A 122 -10.55 18.01 10.55
N THR A 123 -10.89 17.76 11.81
CA THR A 123 -10.33 18.49 12.99
C THR A 123 -9.32 17.66 13.81
N TYR A 124 -8.95 16.46 13.36
CA TYR A 124 -8.13 15.49 14.10
C TYR A 124 -6.99 14.95 13.23
N ALA A 125 -6.05 14.21 13.83
CA ALA A 125 -4.89 13.61 13.18
C ALA A 125 -5.26 12.86 11.88
N PHE A 126 -4.72 13.35 10.76
CA PHE A 126 -5.01 12.93 9.40
C PHE A 126 -4.44 11.54 9.06
N ASN A 127 -3.24 11.23 9.55
CA ASN A 127 -2.57 9.95 9.29
C ASN A 127 -2.37 9.19 10.60
N ARG A 128 -2.80 7.91 10.63
CA ARG A 128 -2.59 7.03 11.79
C ARG A 128 -1.96 5.72 11.37
N PHE A 129 -0.72 5.54 11.81
CA PHE A 129 0.01 4.29 11.64
C PHE A 129 -0.06 3.49 12.94
N LYS A 130 -0.63 2.28 12.91
CA LYS A 130 -0.72 1.39 14.08
C LYS A 130 -0.16 0.03 13.72
N ARG A 131 0.92 -0.38 14.38
CA ARG A 131 1.51 -1.72 14.22
C ARG A 131 0.94 -2.71 15.25
N THR A 132 0.83 -3.97 14.84
CA THR A 132 0.80 -5.12 15.74
C THR A 132 2.19 -5.75 15.74
N VAL A 133 2.95 -5.56 16.81
CA VAL A 133 4.34 -6.04 16.96
C VAL A 133 4.30 -7.36 17.76
N PRO A 134 4.89 -8.47 17.29
CA PRO A 134 5.36 -9.53 18.20
C PRO A 134 6.51 -8.99 19.05
N GLU A 135 6.65 -9.39 20.33
CA GLU A 135 7.56 -8.77 21.33
C GLU A 135 9.06 -8.73 20.95
N ASP A 136 9.47 -9.45 19.90
CA ASP A 136 10.88 -9.76 19.62
C ASP A 136 11.54 -8.92 18.50
N GLU A 137 10.83 -7.98 17.88
CA GLU A 137 11.35 -7.17 16.76
C GLU A 137 11.71 -5.73 17.15
N ASP A 138 12.85 -5.24 16.64
CA ASP A 138 13.35 -3.88 16.82
C ASP A 138 12.26 -2.83 16.49
N PRO A 139 11.98 -1.84 17.35
CA PRO A 139 10.99 -0.81 17.08
C PRO A 139 11.46 0.29 16.10
N HIS A 140 12.75 0.36 15.73
CA HIS A 140 13.33 1.55 15.10
C HIS A 140 13.47 1.55 13.56
N GLN A 141 13.06 0.51 12.81
CA GLN A 141 13.44 0.35 11.38
C GLN A 141 12.32 0.41 10.30
N PHE A 142 11.09 0.88 10.56
CA PHE A 142 9.98 0.35 9.73
C PHE A 142 9.23 1.32 8.81
N TYR A 143 9.08 2.60 9.14
CA TYR A 143 8.48 3.56 8.20
C TYR A 143 9.58 4.17 7.32
N THR A 144 9.88 3.51 6.20
CA THR A 144 10.77 4.07 5.18
C THR A 144 9.94 4.77 4.10
N ASN A 145 10.41 5.92 3.61
CA ASN A 145 9.80 6.69 2.51
C ASN A 145 8.38 7.26 2.74
N ILE A 146 7.92 7.38 3.98
CA ILE A 146 6.69 8.12 4.30
C ILE A 146 7.06 9.58 4.59
N VAL A 147 6.65 10.49 3.72
CA VAL A 147 6.72 11.94 3.95
C VAL A 147 5.34 12.37 4.45
N VAL A 148 5.26 12.87 5.68
CA VAL A 148 4.05 13.46 6.29
C VAL A 148 4.14 14.97 6.19
#